data_AF-A0AA97DX02-F1
#
_entry.id   AF-A0AA97DX02-F1
#
_cell.length_a   1.000
_cell.length_b   1.000
_cell.length_c   1.000
_cell.angle_alpha   90.00
_cell.angle_beta   90.00
_cell.angle_gamma   90.00
#
_symmetry.space_group_name_H-M   'P 1'
#
loop_
_entity.id
_entity.type
_entity.pdbx_description
1 polymer ?
#
loop_
_entity_poly.entity_id
_entity_poly.type
_entity_poly.pdbx_seq_one_letter_code
_entity_poly.pdbx_strand_id
1 'polypeptide(L)'
;MARKANISNEEIYQACWELLERNSFPNIPRIADFFLTKDGRRCSNTTLMKAIAEWEEMYKEQQEHEFKDLDEVLLPAFKNFSRNVTKSFGMLLDEKAADLKKHQTQKQNATEGSYLSLSSTLIELQQAHEEIEEQHANAERKVLELEQQVLLLEQKNQTLVAQNQVLTKQLEQEKEESTELRLNLSQREVDLAKLDNKLSQALEEKQQAFNEITRLKEQSNKQEERNWAQITNTLKSLSSSVQILQSQAEEHKDRGTEK
;
A
#
# COMPACT_ATOMS: atom_id res chain seq x y z
N MET A 1 31.06 -121.46 72.02
CA MET A 1 30.48 -122.12 70.84
C MET A 1 29.44 -121.19 70.23
N ALA A 2 29.72 -120.64 69.05
CA ALA A 2 28.80 -119.71 68.37
C ALA A 2 27.75 -120.51 67.60
N ARG A 3 26.46 -120.25 67.87
CA ARG A 3 25.34 -120.84 67.12
C ARG A 3 25.30 -120.20 65.73
N LYS A 4 25.60 -120.98 64.68
CA LYS A 4 25.30 -120.62 63.29
C LYS A 4 23.78 -120.65 63.13
N ALA A 5 23.11 -119.55 63.45
CA ALA A 5 21.73 -119.31 63.05
C ALA A 5 21.75 -118.57 61.71
N ASN A 6 20.99 -119.05 60.73
CA ASN A 6 20.88 -118.39 59.42
C ASN A 6 20.21 -117.03 59.61
N ILE A 7 20.93 -115.95 59.30
CA ILE A 7 20.37 -114.59 59.21
C ILE A 7 19.74 -114.47 57.83
N SER A 8 18.49 -114.00 57.73
CA SER A 8 17.82 -113.83 56.44
C SER A 8 18.32 -112.57 55.71
N ASN A 9 18.14 -112.52 54.40
CA ASN A 9 18.46 -111.32 53.62
C ASN A 9 17.61 -110.12 54.06
N GLU A 10 16.34 -110.35 54.42
CA GLU A 10 15.43 -109.30 54.92
C GLU A 10 15.92 -108.69 56.25
N GLU A 11 16.42 -109.52 57.17
CA GLU A 11 17.03 -109.03 58.42
C GLU A 11 18.25 -108.15 58.12
N ILE A 12 19.06 -108.53 57.12
CA ILE A 12 20.24 -107.76 56.70
C ILE A 12 19.81 -106.42 56.06
N TYR A 13 18.76 -106.39 55.24
CA TYR A 13 18.23 -105.15 54.65
C TYR A 13 17.72 -104.18 55.71
N GLN A 14 16.98 -104.69 56.69
CA GLN A 14 16.51 -103.88 57.81
C GLN A 14 17.68 -103.32 58.62
N ALA A 15 18.72 -104.11 58.86
CA ALA A 15 19.95 -103.64 59.50
C ALA A 15 20.66 -102.55 58.67
N CYS A 16 20.68 -102.67 57.33
CA CYS A 16 21.23 -101.63 56.47
C CYS A 16 20.47 -100.30 56.59
N TRP A 17 19.13 -100.35 56.61
CA TRP A 17 18.28 -99.18 56.82
C TRP A 17 18.47 -98.55 58.21
N GLU A 18 18.46 -99.36 59.28
CA GLU A 18 18.70 -98.89 60.65
C GLU A 18 20.11 -98.28 60.82
N LEU A 19 21.11 -98.76 60.08
CA LEU A 19 22.45 -98.17 60.06
C LEU A 19 22.47 -96.83 59.32
N LEU A 20 21.78 -96.71 58.19
CA LEU A 20 21.61 -95.43 57.49
C LEU A 20 20.90 -94.38 58.36
N GLU A 21 19.83 -94.75 59.07
CA GLU A 21 19.13 -93.86 60.01
C GLU A 21 20.06 -93.35 61.13
N ARG A 22 21.05 -94.15 61.52
CA ARG A 22 22.11 -93.79 62.47
C ARG A 22 23.30 -93.08 61.81
N ASN A 23 23.16 -92.58 60.57
CA ASN A 23 24.21 -91.94 59.77
C ASN A 23 25.47 -92.80 59.54
N SER A 24 25.32 -94.13 59.56
CA SER A 24 26.43 -95.07 59.38
C SER A 24 26.24 -95.88 58.12
N PHE A 25 27.18 -95.78 57.17
CA PHE A 25 27.11 -96.56 55.94
C PHE A 25 27.20 -98.07 56.22
N PRO A 26 26.27 -98.90 55.72
CA PRO A 26 26.31 -100.34 55.90
C PRO A 26 27.48 -100.95 55.14
N ASN A 27 28.39 -101.61 55.87
CA ASN A 27 29.46 -102.41 55.28
C ASN A 27 29.56 -103.74 56.01
N ILE A 28 30.24 -104.73 55.42
CA ILE A 28 30.31 -106.09 55.97
C ILE A 28 30.75 -106.09 57.46
N PRO A 29 31.80 -105.34 57.87
CA PRO A 29 32.17 -105.25 59.29
C PRO A 29 31.05 -104.70 60.19
N ARG A 30 30.41 -103.59 59.79
CA ARG A 30 29.38 -102.92 60.60
C ARG A 30 28.11 -103.75 60.72
N ILE A 31 27.71 -104.46 59.67
CA ILE A 31 26.54 -105.34 59.74
C ILE A 31 26.86 -106.59 60.56
N ALA A 32 28.05 -107.15 60.41
CA ALA A 32 28.50 -108.26 61.24
C ALA A 32 28.52 -107.87 62.72
N ASP A 33 29.05 -106.67 63.04
CA ASP A 33 29.06 -106.11 64.39
C ASP A 33 27.66 -105.79 64.90
N PHE A 34 26.76 -105.31 64.04
CA PHE A 34 25.36 -105.04 64.37
C PHE A 34 24.65 -106.31 64.84
N PHE A 35 24.76 -107.43 64.10
CA PHE A 35 24.16 -108.70 64.52
C PHE A 35 24.89 -109.38 65.68
N LEU A 36 26.21 -109.17 65.79
CA LEU A 36 27.00 -109.65 66.91
C LEU A 36 26.59 -108.96 68.22
N THR A 37 26.34 -107.64 68.17
CA THR A 37 25.92 -106.84 69.32
C THR A 37 24.45 -107.05 69.68
N LYS A 38 23.59 -107.22 68.67
CA LYS A 38 22.14 -107.41 68.87
C LYS A 38 21.81 -108.81 69.41
N ASP A 39 22.26 -109.87 68.73
CA ASP A 39 21.84 -111.25 69.01
C ASP A 39 23.00 -112.27 69.11
N GLY A 40 24.28 -111.83 68.99
CA GLY A 40 25.45 -112.71 69.02
C GLY A 40 25.59 -113.65 67.80
N ARG A 41 24.78 -113.47 66.76
CA ARG A 41 24.76 -114.30 65.54
C ARG A 41 25.90 -113.90 64.59
N ARG A 42 26.45 -114.87 63.86
CA ARG A 42 27.47 -114.63 62.81
C ARG A 42 27.00 -115.18 61.47
N CYS A 43 27.08 -114.35 60.44
CA CYS A 43 26.79 -114.73 59.05
C CYS A 43 28.09 -114.82 58.23
N SER A 44 28.05 -115.47 57.08
CA SER A 44 29.20 -115.51 56.18
C SER A 44 29.39 -114.16 55.49
N ASN A 45 30.63 -113.73 55.29
CA ASN A 45 30.93 -112.47 54.60
C ASN A 45 30.36 -112.45 53.18
N THR A 46 30.30 -113.60 52.50
CA THR A 46 29.73 -113.72 51.16
C THR A 46 28.21 -113.51 51.14
N THR A 47 27.50 -113.98 52.17
CA THR A 47 26.06 -113.74 52.34
C THR A 47 25.78 -112.27 52.64
N LEU A 48 26.56 -111.68 53.56
CA LEU A 48 26.47 -110.25 53.87
C LEU A 48 26.77 -109.39 52.64
N MET A 49 27.81 -109.72 51.87
CA MET A 49 28.18 -108.98 50.66
C MET A 49 27.07 -109.00 49.61
N LYS A 50 26.46 -110.16 49.35
CA LYS A 50 25.35 -110.28 48.39
C LYS A 50 24.13 -109.49 48.84
N ALA A 51 23.72 -109.64 50.10
CA ALA A 51 22.58 -108.92 50.64
C ALA A 51 22.82 -107.39 50.71
N ILE A 52 24.02 -106.94 51.07
CA ILE A 52 24.36 -105.51 51.03
C ILE A 52 24.30 -104.98 49.60
N ALA A 53 24.85 -105.71 48.62
CA ALA A 53 24.81 -105.30 47.22
C ALA A 53 23.38 -105.22 46.66
N GLU A 54 22.53 -106.22 46.96
CA GLU A 54 21.11 -106.22 46.59
C GLU A 54 20.36 -105.05 47.24
N TRP A 55 20.63 -104.75 48.53
CA TRP A 55 20.06 -103.60 49.20
C TRP A 55 20.57 -102.26 48.65
N GLU A 56 21.86 -102.15 48.30
CA GLU A 56 22.43 -100.95 47.69
C GLU A 56 21.80 -100.66 46.32
N GLU A 57 21.46 -101.71 45.56
CA GLU A 57 20.72 -101.60 44.30
C GLU A 57 19.29 -101.09 44.55
N MET A 58 18.56 -101.71 45.49
CA MET A 58 17.22 -101.24 45.89
C MET A 58 17.21 -99.80 46.41
N TYR A 59 18.23 -99.40 47.18
CA TYR A 59 18.36 -98.04 47.71
C TYR A 59 18.58 -97.02 46.58
N LYS A 60 19.44 -97.35 45.60
CA LYS A 60 19.67 -96.49 44.43
C LYS A 60 18.42 -96.37 43.58
N GLU A 61 17.70 -97.47 43.37
CA GLU A 61 16.42 -97.45 42.66
C GLU A 61 15.40 -96.54 43.37
N GLN A 62 15.28 -96.64 44.69
CA GLN A 62 14.38 -95.80 45.47
C GLN A 62 14.77 -94.30 45.41
N GLN A 63 16.05 -93.97 45.54
CA GLN A 63 16.51 -92.58 45.40
C GLN A 63 16.25 -92.03 43.99
N GLU A 64 16.54 -92.82 42.95
CA GLU A 64 16.24 -92.42 41.58
C GLU A 64 14.75 -92.19 41.36
N HIS A 65 13.89 -93.00 41.97
CA HIS A 65 12.44 -92.82 41.91
C HIS A 65 12.00 -91.54 42.62
N GLU A 66 12.47 -91.26 43.83
CA GLU A 66 12.12 -90.03 44.56
C GLU A 66 12.56 -88.76 43.81
N PHE A 67 13.74 -88.76 43.17
CA PHE A 67 14.19 -87.65 42.33
C PHE A 67 13.37 -87.52 41.05
N LYS A 68 13.01 -88.64 40.40
CA LYS A 68 12.14 -88.65 39.22
C LYS A 68 10.74 -88.12 39.55
N ASP A 69 10.17 -88.51 40.69
CA ASP A 69 8.86 -88.02 41.15
C ASP A 69 8.90 -86.51 41.43
N LEU A 70 9.99 -86.01 42.03
CA LEU A 70 10.16 -84.58 42.27
C LEU A 70 10.29 -83.79 40.96
N ASP A 71 11.04 -84.32 39.99
CA ASP A 71 11.17 -83.75 38.64
C ASP A 71 9.83 -83.78 37.90
N GLU A 72 9.04 -84.86 38.02
CA GLU A 72 7.71 -84.99 37.41
C GLU A 72 6.73 -83.94 37.96
N VAL A 73 6.83 -83.56 39.24
CA VAL A 73 5.96 -82.55 39.84
C VAL A 73 6.44 -81.12 39.54
N LEU A 74 7.75 -80.85 39.67
CA LEU A 74 8.28 -79.50 39.59
C LEU A 74 8.54 -79.03 38.15
N LEU A 75 8.98 -79.90 37.26
CA LEU A 75 9.33 -79.54 35.89
C LEU A 75 8.14 -78.99 35.08
N PRO A 76 6.91 -79.55 35.18
CA PRO A 76 5.74 -78.98 34.52
C PRO A 76 5.36 -77.61 35.08
N ALA A 77 5.48 -77.41 36.40
CA ALA A 77 5.21 -76.13 37.04
C ALA A 77 6.19 -75.04 36.56
N PHE A 78 7.48 -75.36 36.50
CA PHE A 78 8.50 -74.45 35.99
C PHE A 78 8.32 -74.15 34.49
N LYS A 79 8.01 -75.16 33.68
CA LYS A 79 7.70 -74.97 32.24
C LYS A 79 6.47 -74.08 32.03
N ASN A 80 5.41 -74.29 32.81
CA ASN A 80 4.22 -73.45 32.75
C ASN A 80 4.51 -72.01 33.19
N PHE A 81 5.26 -71.82 34.26
CA PHE A 81 5.69 -70.49 34.71
C PHE A 81 6.53 -69.79 33.64
N SER A 82 7.57 -70.45 33.12
CA SER A 82 8.43 -69.90 32.06
C SER A 82 7.63 -69.51 30.81
N ARG A 83 6.71 -70.38 30.38
CA ARG A 83 5.82 -70.09 29.25
C ARG A 83 4.92 -68.88 29.54
N ASN A 84 4.33 -68.81 30.73
CA ASN A 84 3.46 -67.69 31.10
C ASN A 84 4.23 -66.37 31.17
N VAL A 85 5.40 -66.37 31.80
CA VAL A 85 6.30 -65.21 31.88
C VAL A 85 6.71 -64.75 30.48
N THR A 86 7.14 -65.68 29.62
CA THR A 86 7.53 -65.37 28.24
C THR A 86 6.36 -64.80 27.44
N LYS A 87 5.16 -65.37 27.60
CA LYS A 87 3.95 -64.88 26.92
C LYS A 87 3.55 -63.49 27.41
N SER A 88 3.55 -63.26 28.72
CA SER A 88 3.21 -61.96 29.32
C SER A 88 4.22 -60.88 28.91
N PHE A 89 5.51 -61.17 28.96
CA PHE A 89 6.53 -60.23 28.49
C PHE A 89 6.46 -60.01 26.98
N GLY A 90 6.20 -61.05 26.18
CA GLY A 90 6.01 -60.91 24.74
C GLY A 90 4.84 -59.98 24.41
N MET A 91 3.68 -60.20 25.04
CA MET A 91 2.51 -59.34 24.88
C MET A 91 2.79 -57.89 25.29
N LEU A 92 3.45 -57.67 26.43
CA LEU A 92 3.79 -56.33 26.89
C LEU A 92 4.79 -55.64 25.95
N LEU A 93 5.75 -56.38 25.41
CA LEU A 93 6.74 -55.86 24.47
C LEU A 93 6.09 -55.49 23.15
N ASP A 94 5.18 -56.33 22.64
CA ASP A 94 4.40 -56.03 21.43
C ASP A 94 3.50 -54.81 21.62
N GLU A 95 2.83 -54.70 22.77
CA GLU A 95 2.00 -53.53 23.13
C GLU A 95 2.85 -52.26 23.17
N LYS A 96 3.99 -52.28 23.86
CA LYS A 96 4.87 -51.11 23.95
C LYS A 96 5.53 -50.76 22.63
N ALA A 97 5.87 -51.74 21.80
CA ALA A 97 6.36 -51.50 20.44
C ALA A 97 5.28 -50.83 19.57
N ALA A 98 4.03 -51.29 19.67
CA ALA A 98 2.90 -50.69 18.96
C ALA A 98 2.60 -49.26 19.44
N ASP A 99 2.59 -49.03 20.75
CA ASP A 99 2.42 -47.70 21.36
C ASP A 99 3.50 -46.72 20.87
N LEU A 100 4.76 -47.14 20.90
CA LEU A 100 5.89 -46.31 20.49
C LEU A 100 5.80 -45.94 19.01
N LYS A 101 5.45 -46.91 18.15
CA LYS A 101 5.25 -46.68 16.72
C LYS A 101 4.10 -45.70 16.47
N LYS A 102 2.97 -45.87 17.15
CA LYS A 102 1.82 -44.96 17.03
C LYS A 102 2.20 -43.53 17.44
N HIS A 103 2.88 -43.37 18.56
CA HIS A 103 3.32 -42.08 19.05
C HIS A 103 4.32 -41.41 18.07
N GLN A 104 5.24 -42.17 17.49
CA GLN A 104 6.15 -41.67 16.47
C GLN A 104 5.40 -41.20 15.22
N THR A 105 4.45 -41.98 14.71
CA THR A 105 3.62 -41.57 13.57
C THR A 105 2.80 -40.32 13.86
N GLN A 106 2.22 -40.21 15.07
CA GLN A 106 1.48 -39.01 15.47
C GLN A 106 2.37 -37.76 15.50
N LYS A 107 3.58 -37.88 16.06
CA LYS A 107 4.57 -36.78 16.06
C LYS A 107 4.96 -36.37 14.65
N GLN A 108 5.23 -37.34 13.78
CA GLN A 108 5.57 -37.09 12.39
C GLN A 108 4.42 -36.36 11.67
N ASN A 109 3.19 -36.88 11.77
CA ASN A 109 2.01 -36.26 11.16
C ASN A 109 1.76 -34.84 11.67
N ALA A 110 1.93 -34.59 12.97
CA ALA A 110 1.78 -33.25 13.55
C ALA A 110 2.85 -32.28 13.02
N THR A 111 4.08 -32.78 12.84
CA THR A 111 5.20 -31.97 12.34
C THR A 111 5.05 -31.66 10.86
N GLU A 112 4.72 -32.67 10.05
CA GLU A 112 4.45 -32.52 8.62
C GLU A 112 3.23 -31.61 8.37
N GLY A 113 2.14 -31.80 9.12
CA GLY A 113 0.95 -30.94 9.04
C GLY A 113 1.25 -29.49 9.41
N SER A 114 2.04 -29.26 10.47
CA SER A 114 2.47 -27.91 10.86
C SER A 114 3.38 -27.27 9.80
N TYR A 115 4.30 -28.04 9.23
CA TYR A 115 5.17 -27.56 8.15
C TYR A 115 4.38 -27.19 6.90
N LEU A 116 3.43 -28.04 6.49
CA LEU A 116 2.55 -27.77 5.35
C LEU A 116 1.72 -26.51 5.59
N SER A 117 1.12 -26.36 6.77
CA SER A 117 0.35 -25.17 7.13
C SER A 117 1.23 -23.91 7.14
N LEU A 118 2.44 -23.97 7.69
CA LEU A 118 3.34 -22.83 7.69
C LEU A 118 3.77 -22.48 6.25
N SER A 119 4.07 -23.49 5.44
CA SER A 119 4.46 -23.30 4.04
C SER A 119 3.33 -22.68 3.21
N SER A 120 2.08 -23.07 3.43
CA SER A 120 0.94 -22.46 2.74
C SER A 120 0.77 -21.00 3.16
N THR A 121 0.85 -20.70 4.46
CA THR A 121 0.77 -19.31 4.93
C THR A 121 1.92 -18.44 4.42
N LEU A 122 3.12 -19.03 4.25
CA LEU A 122 4.27 -18.33 3.69
C LEU A 122 4.04 -17.97 2.21
N ILE A 123 3.49 -18.90 1.44
CA ILE A 123 3.15 -18.66 0.02
C ILE A 123 2.07 -17.58 -0.09
N GLU A 124 1.01 -17.66 0.71
CA GLU A 124 -0.05 -16.63 0.72
C GLU A 124 0.49 -15.25 1.10
N LEU A 125 1.36 -15.19 2.12
CA LEU A 125 1.99 -13.94 2.53
C LEU A 125 2.91 -13.37 1.45
N GLN A 126 3.65 -14.24 0.76
CA GLN A 126 4.53 -13.82 -0.34
C GLN A 126 3.71 -13.28 -1.53
N GLN A 127 2.61 -13.94 -1.89
CA GLN A 127 1.70 -13.44 -2.94
C GLN A 127 1.10 -12.07 -2.58
N ALA A 128 0.63 -11.91 -1.33
CA ALA A 128 0.12 -10.64 -0.86
C ALA A 128 1.20 -9.53 -0.87
N HIS A 129 2.45 -9.89 -0.56
CA HIS A 129 3.56 -8.95 -0.63
C HIS A 129 3.87 -8.50 -2.06
N GLU A 130 3.93 -9.44 -3.01
CA GLU A 130 4.14 -9.16 -4.43
C GLU A 130 3.03 -8.25 -4.99
N GLU A 131 1.77 -8.48 -4.61
CA GLU A 131 0.64 -7.61 -5.01
C GLU A 131 0.76 -6.19 -4.44
N ILE A 132 1.16 -6.06 -3.18
CA ILE A 132 1.36 -4.74 -2.54
C ILE A 132 2.53 -4.00 -3.20
N GLU A 133 3.63 -4.68 -3.53
CA GLU A 133 4.75 -4.06 -4.25
C GLU A 133 4.33 -3.55 -5.64
N GLU A 134 3.52 -4.32 -6.37
CA GLU A 134 3.00 -3.88 -7.67
C GLU A 134 2.09 -2.65 -7.53
N GLN A 135 1.18 -2.66 -6.54
CA GLN A 135 0.32 -1.52 -6.25
C GLN A 135 1.14 -0.28 -5.85
N HIS A 136 2.18 -0.46 -5.04
CA HIS A 136 3.08 0.62 -4.66
C HIS A 136 3.80 1.22 -5.87
N ALA A 137 4.39 0.38 -6.73
CA ALA A 137 5.07 0.83 -7.95
C ALA A 137 4.11 1.58 -8.91
N ASN A 138 2.85 1.16 -8.98
CA ASN A 138 1.82 1.85 -9.75
C ASN A 138 1.43 3.20 -9.12
N ALA A 139 1.32 3.27 -7.79
CA ALA A 139 1.05 4.50 -7.07
C ALA A 139 2.19 5.52 -7.23
N GLU A 140 3.44 5.09 -7.10
CA GLU A 140 4.62 5.94 -7.33
C GLU A 140 4.65 6.52 -8.74
N ARG A 141 4.38 5.69 -9.76
CA ARG A 141 4.27 6.17 -11.15
C ARG A 141 3.20 7.24 -11.31
N LYS A 142 2.04 7.04 -10.67
CA LYS A 142 0.92 8.00 -10.71
C LYS A 142 1.24 9.31 -9.99
N VAL A 143 1.95 9.24 -8.85
CA VAL A 143 2.43 10.43 -8.13
C VAL A 143 3.36 11.23 -9.04
N LEU A 144 4.33 10.57 -9.67
CA LEU A 144 5.29 11.22 -10.55
C LEU A 144 4.61 11.86 -11.78
N GLU A 145 3.61 11.21 -12.35
CA GLU A 145 2.79 11.77 -13.43
C GLU A 145 2.01 13.03 -12.97
N LEU A 146 1.38 12.97 -11.79
CA LEU A 146 0.66 14.10 -11.23
C LEU A 146 1.58 15.28 -10.90
N GLU A 147 2.77 15.02 -10.35
CA GLU A 147 3.78 16.05 -10.10
C GLU A 147 4.20 16.76 -11.39
N GLN A 148 4.40 16.01 -12.49
CA GLN A 148 4.69 16.60 -13.79
C GLN A 148 3.52 17.44 -14.33
N GLN A 149 2.29 16.98 -14.17
CA GLN A 149 1.10 17.74 -14.57
C GLN A 149 0.94 19.03 -13.77
N VAL A 150 1.18 18.99 -12.46
CA VAL A 150 1.15 20.18 -11.59
C VAL A 150 2.20 21.18 -12.03
N LEU A 151 3.44 20.74 -12.28
CA LEU A 151 4.51 21.63 -12.74
C LEU A 151 4.16 22.31 -14.06
N LEU A 152 3.58 21.56 -15.02
CA LEU A 152 3.14 22.12 -16.30
C LEU A 152 2.03 23.17 -16.12
N LEU A 153 1.05 22.88 -15.26
CA LEU A 153 -0.05 23.79 -14.97
C LEU A 153 0.43 25.05 -14.25
N GLU A 154 1.39 24.93 -13.34
CA GLU A 154 2.02 26.07 -12.67
C GLU A 154 2.74 26.98 -13.68
N GLN A 155 3.53 26.41 -14.58
CA GLN A 155 4.21 27.18 -15.65
C GLN A 155 3.20 27.88 -16.57
N LYS A 156 2.12 27.19 -16.96
CA LYS A 156 1.05 27.77 -17.77
C LYS A 156 0.36 28.92 -17.03
N ASN A 157 0.03 28.75 -15.76
CA ASN A 157 -0.59 29.79 -14.94
C ASN A 157 0.33 31.00 -14.78
N GLN A 158 1.63 30.81 -14.53
CA GLN A 158 2.60 31.91 -14.46
C GLN A 158 2.65 32.69 -15.78
N THR A 159 2.64 31.99 -16.91
CA THR A 159 2.61 32.61 -18.25
C THR A 159 1.33 33.42 -18.46
N LEU A 160 0.16 32.88 -18.09
CA LEU A 160 -1.12 33.58 -18.20
C LEU A 160 -1.20 34.80 -17.29
N VAL A 161 -0.62 34.74 -16.08
CA VAL A 161 -0.53 35.88 -15.17
C VAL A 161 0.35 36.98 -15.78
N ALA A 162 1.51 36.62 -16.33
CA ALA A 162 2.39 37.58 -17.00
C ALA A 162 1.71 38.23 -18.21
N GLN A 163 1.00 37.46 -19.03
CA GLN A 163 0.22 37.98 -20.16
C GLN A 163 -0.89 38.93 -19.71
N ASN A 164 -1.65 38.57 -18.66
CA ASN A 164 -2.67 39.45 -18.10
C ASN A 164 -2.09 40.77 -17.58
N GLN A 165 -0.91 40.75 -16.95
CA GLN A 165 -0.25 41.97 -16.51
C GLN A 165 0.13 42.88 -17.68
N VAL A 166 0.62 42.32 -18.78
CA VAL A 166 0.93 43.09 -20.00
C VAL A 166 -0.34 43.69 -20.61
N LEU A 167 -1.39 42.88 -20.77
CA LEU A 167 -2.67 43.34 -21.30
C LEU A 167 -3.31 44.42 -20.42
N THR A 168 -3.21 44.29 -19.10
CA THR A 168 -3.71 45.30 -18.16
C THR A 168 -2.97 46.63 -18.33
N LYS A 169 -1.64 46.60 -18.51
CA LYS A 169 -0.85 47.81 -18.78
C LYS A 169 -1.22 48.45 -20.12
N GLN A 170 -1.38 47.64 -21.16
CA GLN A 170 -1.80 48.14 -22.48
C GLN A 170 -3.19 48.78 -22.42
N LEU A 171 -4.13 48.15 -21.71
CA LEU A 171 -5.48 48.69 -21.52
C LEU A 171 -5.45 50.03 -20.78
N GLU A 172 -4.60 50.16 -19.75
CA GLU A 172 -4.49 51.41 -19.00
C GLU A 172 -3.88 52.53 -19.85
N GLN A 173 -2.85 52.21 -20.65
CA GLN A 173 -2.26 53.16 -21.59
C GLN A 173 -3.29 53.63 -22.64
N GLU A 174 -4.05 52.71 -23.24
CA GLU A 174 -5.11 53.06 -24.20
C GLU A 174 -6.21 53.92 -23.59
N LYS A 175 -6.56 53.69 -22.30
CA LYS A 175 -7.48 54.58 -21.59
C LYS A 175 -6.90 55.98 -21.43
N GLU A 176 -5.65 56.10 -21.00
CA GLU A 176 -4.96 57.39 -20.85
C GLU A 176 -4.95 58.14 -22.19
N GLU A 177 -4.51 57.49 -23.27
CA GLU A 177 -4.50 58.06 -24.63
C GLU A 177 -5.92 58.47 -25.08
N SER A 178 -6.94 57.64 -24.82
CA SER A 178 -8.34 57.98 -25.12
C SER A 178 -8.83 59.20 -24.35
N THR A 179 -8.47 59.32 -23.06
CA THR A 179 -8.83 60.51 -22.27
C THR A 179 -8.13 61.77 -22.76
N GLU A 180 -6.87 61.68 -23.15
CA GLU A 180 -6.11 62.79 -23.71
C GLU A 180 -6.70 63.23 -25.06
N LEU A 181 -7.02 62.29 -25.94
CA LEU A 181 -7.69 62.59 -27.22
C LEU A 181 -9.06 63.25 -27.02
N ARG A 182 -9.86 62.80 -26.03
CA ARG A 182 -11.13 63.44 -25.68
C ARG A 182 -10.95 64.87 -25.17
N LEU A 183 -9.95 65.10 -24.32
CA LEU A 183 -9.63 66.43 -23.82
C LEU A 183 -9.20 67.35 -24.98
N ASN A 184 -8.33 66.86 -25.85
CA ASN A 184 -7.87 67.58 -27.05
C ASN A 184 -9.04 67.90 -28.00
N LEU A 185 -9.95 66.95 -28.24
CA LEU A 185 -11.15 67.16 -29.02
C LEU A 185 -12.01 68.29 -28.42
N SER A 186 -12.29 68.22 -27.12
CA SER A 186 -13.08 69.24 -26.41
C SER A 186 -12.43 70.63 -26.50
N GLN A 187 -11.10 70.71 -26.36
CA GLN A 187 -10.38 71.96 -26.51
C GLN A 187 -10.49 72.53 -27.93
N ARG A 188 -10.40 71.67 -28.96
CA ARG A 188 -10.56 72.08 -30.37
C ARG A 188 -11.98 72.54 -30.66
N GLU A 189 -12.99 71.89 -30.12
CA GLU A 189 -14.40 72.33 -30.24
C GLU A 189 -14.61 73.72 -29.65
N VAL A 190 -14.03 74.00 -28.47
CA VAL A 190 -14.08 75.33 -27.84
C VAL A 190 -13.38 76.38 -28.71
N ASP A 191 -12.22 76.06 -29.27
CA ASP A 191 -11.48 77.01 -30.11
C ASP A 191 -12.18 77.26 -31.46
N LEU A 192 -12.82 76.24 -32.03
CA LEU A 192 -13.71 76.40 -33.19
C LEU A 192 -14.88 77.33 -32.87
N ALA A 193 -15.57 77.12 -31.73
CA ALA A 193 -16.66 77.99 -31.31
C ALA A 193 -16.21 79.45 -31.11
N LYS A 194 -14.98 79.69 -30.60
CA LYS A 194 -14.41 81.04 -30.52
C LYS A 194 -14.15 81.65 -31.89
N LEU A 195 -13.62 80.86 -32.84
CA LEU A 195 -13.36 81.31 -34.20
C LEU A 195 -14.66 81.62 -34.94
N ASP A 196 -15.69 80.79 -34.81
CA ASP A 196 -17.01 81.03 -35.38
C ASP A 196 -17.62 82.32 -34.84
N ASN A 197 -17.52 82.56 -33.53
CA ASN A 197 -18.01 83.81 -32.93
C ASN A 197 -17.27 85.04 -33.48
N LYS A 198 -15.93 84.97 -33.62
CA LYS A 198 -15.15 86.04 -34.26
C LYS A 198 -15.52 86.24 -35.73
N LEU A 199 -15.79 85.16 -36.47
CA LEU A 199 -16.21 85.21 -37.85
C LEU A 199 -17.58 85.90 -37.97
N SER A 200 -18.53 85.55 -37.11
CA SER A 200 -19.84 86.19 -37.02
C SER A 200 -19.71 87.69 -36.74
N GLN A 201 -18.87 88.09 -35.78
CA GLN A 201 -18.59 89.51 -35.49
C GLN A 201 -18.00 90.23 -36.70
N ALA A 202 -16.99 89.66 -37.36
CA ALA A 202 -16.39 90.25 -38.55
C ALA A 202 -17.37 90.35 -39.73
N LEU A 203 -18.28 89.38 -39.88
CA LEU A 203 -19.35 89.43 -40.88
C LEU A 203 -20.37 90.53 -40.57
N GLU A 204 -20.75 90.73 -39.29
CA GLU A 204 -21.60 91.84 -38.87
C GLU A 204 -20.93 93.19 -39.12
N GLU A 205 -19.66 93.37 -38.74
CA GLU A 205 -18.89 94.58 -39.00
C GLU A 205 -18.78 94.87 -40.50
N LYS A 206 -18.50 93.85 -41.32
CA LYS A 206 -18.49 93.96 -42.78
C LYS A 206 -19.86 94.41 -43.29
N GLN A 207 -20.95 93.86 -42.77
CA GLN A 207 -22.30 94.24 -43.17
C GLN A 207 -22.62 95.69 -42.77
N GLN A 208 -22.22 96.11 -41.57
CA GLN A 208 -22.37 97.50 -41.12
C GLN A 208 -21.57 98.47 -42.01
N ALA A 209 -20.30 98.14 -42.30
CA ALA A 209 -19.47 98.92 -43.20
C ALA A 209 -20.06 99.00 -44.61
N PHE A 210 -20.61 97.90 -45.14
CA PHE A 210 -21.28 97.87 -46.44
C PHE A 210 -22.53 98.76 -46.45
N ASN A 211 -23.34 98.71 -45.40
CA ASN A 211 -24.52 99.56 -45.24
C ASN A 211 -24.11 101.05 -45.17
N GLU A 212 -23.04 101.38 -44.45
CA GLU A 212 -22.54 102.76 -44.36
C GLU A 212 -21.98 103.26 -45.70
N ILE A 213 -21.24 102.43 -46.44
CA ILE A 213 -20.78 102.76 -47.80
C ILE A 213 -21.97 103.03 -48.72
N THR A 214 -23.02 102.21 -48.64
CA THR A 214 -24.22 102.36 -49.46
C THR A 214 -24.95 103.66 -49.11
N ARG A 215 -25.09 103.97 -47.82
CA ARG A 215 -25.65 105.22 -47.33
C ARG A 215 -24.84 106.44 -47.79
N LEU A 216 -23.52 106.40 -47.65
CA LEU A 216 -22.63 107.48 -48.12
C LEU A 216 -22.71 107.66 -49.64
N LYS A 217 -22.80 106.56 -50.40
CA LYS A 217 -22.98 106.60 -51.85
C LYS A 217 -24.32 107.22 -52.25
N GLU A 218 -25.41 106.87 -51.56
CA GLU A 218 -26.72 107.51 -51.76
C GLU A 218 -26.70 109.00 -51.40
N GLN A 219 -26.02 109.39 -50.31
CA GLN A 219 -25.84 110.78 -49.93
C GLN A 219 -25.01 111.56 -50.96
N SER A 220 -23.92 110.96 -51.46
CA SER A 220 -23.09 111.52 -52.53
C SER A 220 -23.91 111.70 -53.81
N ASN A 221 -24.66 110.68 -54.24
CA ASN A 221 -25.53 110.77 -55.41
C ASN A 221 -26.58 111.87 -55.24
N LYS A 222 -27.25 111.97 -54.08
CA LYS A 222 -28.20 113.06 -53.80
C LYS A 222 -27.54 114.44 -53.83
N GLN A 223 -26.30 114.53 -53.35
CA GLN A 223 -25.55 115.78 -53.38
C GLN A 223 -25.10 116.13 -54.79
N GLU A 224 -24.66 115.15 -55.58
CA GLU A 224 -24.38 115.31 -57.01
C GLU A 224 -25.63 115.71 -57.77
N GLU A 225 -26.78 115.10 -57.55
CA GLU A 225 -28.06 115.50 -58.13
C GLU A 225 -28.43 116.95 -57.77
N ARG A 226 -28.22 117.36 -56.51
CA ARG A 226 -28.41 118.75 -56.08
C ARG A 226 -27.42 119.70 -56.76
N ASN A 227 -26.15 119.32 -56.84
CA ASN A 227 -25.11 120.10 -57.52
C ASN A 227 -25.43 120.21 -59.03
N TRP A 228 -25.85 119.12 -59.67
CA TRP A 228 -26.31 119.10 -61.06
C TRP A 228 -27.55 119.97 -61.26
N ALA A 229 -28.51 119.94 -60.35
CA ALA A 229 -29.69 120.81 -60.40
C ALA A 229 -29.31 122.28 -60.24
N GLN A 230 -28.36 122.61 -59.34
CA GLN A 230 -27.80 123.95 -59.19
C GLN A 230 -27.07 124.40 -60.46
N ILE A 231 -26.18 123.57 -61.01
CA ILE A 231 -25.49 123.84 -62.29
C ILE A 231 -26.51 124.03 -63.41
N THR A 232 -27.54 123.19 -63.49
CA THR A 232 -28.58 123.31 -64.51
C THR A 232 -29.37 124.61 -64.33
N ASN A 233 -29.65 125.03 -63.09
CA ASN A 233 -30.31 126.29 -62.81
C ASN A 233 -29.42 127.49 -63.12
N THR A 234 -28.12 127.45 -62.82
CA THR A 234 -27.19 128.52 -63.20
C THR A 234 -26.98 128.55 -64.71
N LEU A 235 -26.96 127.40 -65.38
CA LEU A 235 -26.86 127.32 -66.85
C LEU A 235 -28.16 127.80 -67.51
N LYS A 236 -29.33 127.54 -66.91
CA LYS A 236 -30.61 128.15 -67.30
C LYS A 236 -30.62 129.65 -67.06
N SER A 237 -30.10 130.14 -65.93
CA SER A 237 -30.01 131.59 -65.67
C SER A 237 -29.00 132.27 -66.60
N LEU A 238 -27.89 131.59 -66.94
CA LEU A 238 -26.91 132.04 -67.92
C LEU A 238 -27.52 132.02 -69.33
N SER A 239 -28.25 130.96 -69.69
CA SER A 239 -28.96 130.84 -70.96
C SER A 239 -30.03 131.92 -71.10
N SER A 240 -30.79 132.20 -70.04
CA SER A 240 -31.75 133.32 -70.06
C SER A 240 -31.06 134.68 -70.06
N SER A 241 -29.89 134.83 -69.44
CA SER A 241 -29.05 136.03 -69.58
C SER A 241 -28.46 136.19 -70.99
N VAL A 242 -28.06 135.10 -71.65
CA VAL A 242 -27.61 135.08 -73.05
C VAL A 242 -28.77 135.36 -74.00
N GLN A 243 -29.97 134.86 -73.69
CA GLN A 243 -31.18 135.13 -74.45
C GLN A 243 -31.63 136.59 -74.29
N ILE A 244 -31.45 137.18 -73.10
CA ILE A 244 -31.60 138.61 -72.85
C ILE A 244 -30.55 139.42 -73.62
N LEU A 245 -29.28 138.97 -73.65
CA LEU A 245 -28.22 139.60 -74.43
C LEU A 245 -28.43 139.46 -75.95
N GLN A 246 -29.03 138.38 -76.43
CA GLN A 246 -29.43 138.21 -77.83
C GLN A 246 -30.61 139.11 -78.19
N SER A 247 -31.60 139.25 -77.31
CA SER A 247 -32.68 140.24 -77.50
C SER A 247 -32.19 141.69 -77.42
N GLN A 248 -31.15 141.97 -76.61
CA GLN A 248 -30.52 143.30 -76.54
C GLN A 248 -29.54 143.56 -77.69
N ALA A 249 -28.99 142.53 -78.33
CA ALA A 249 -28.20 142.65 -79.56
C ALA A 249 -29.08 142.81 -80.81
N GLU A 250 -30.31 142.32 -80.80
CA GLU A 250 -31.28 142.52 -81.89
C GLU A 250 -32.04 143.87 -81.79
N GLU A 251 -32.11 144.52 -80.62
CA GLU A 251 -32.75 145.85 -80.47
C GLU A 251 -31.83 147.07 -80.69
N HIS A 252 -30.50 146.90 -80.82
CA HIS A 252 -29.54 148.01 -80.98
C HIS A 252 -28.99 148.22 -82.40
N LYS A 253 -29.66 147.69 -83.44
CA LYS A 253 -29.26 147.94 -84.84
C LYS A 253 -30.22 148.77 -85.67
N ASP A 254 -31.29 149.31 -85.08
CA ASP A 254 -32.21 150.19 -85.82
C ASP A 254 -32.75 151.34 -84.96
N ARG A 255 -31.93 152.40 -84.81
CA ARG A 255 -32.33 153.83 -84.89
C ARG A 255 -31.21 154.76 -84.42
N GLY A 256 -30.79 155.68 -85.31
CA GLY A 256 -30.16 156.93 -84.86
C GLY A 256 -29.18 157.62 -85.82
N THR A 257 -29.67 158.08 -86.97
CA THR A 257 -29.07 159.17 -87.78
C THR A 257 -29.24 160.55 -87.12
N GLU A 258 -28.37 161.50 -87.50
CA GLU A 258 -28.33 162.96 -87.24
C GLU A 258 -27.49 163.50 -86.06
N LYS A 259 -26.16 163.54 -86.23
CA LYS A 259 -25.38 164.72 -86.66
C LYS A 259 -23.93 164.34 -86.92
#